data_AF-A0A1N6DJF7-F1
#
_entry.id   AF-A0A1N6DJF7-F1
#
_cell.length_a   1.000
_cell.length_b   1.000
_cell.length_c   1.000
_cell.angle_alpha   90.00
_cell.angle_beta   90.00
_cell.angle_gamma   90.00
#
_symmetry.space_group_name_H-M   'P 1'
#
loop_
_entity.id
_entity.type
_entity.pdbx_description
1 polymer ?
#
loop_
_entity_poly.entity_id
_entity_poly.type
_entity_poly.pdbx_seq_one_letter_code
_entity_poly.pdbx_strand_id
1 'polypeptide(L)'
;MRRINGERFGRWSLRLDAAYCAVLGAAVALGAGWIAQGVALPTLVIAAAGVAVVVWAGGVLWMLSRLPLRRALGLVGIANVLASLAVGLVSAAAASVLIVVAVLAVSIDIALFATSQAIALRALPARG
;
A
#
# COMPACT_ATOMS: atom_id res chain seq x y z
N MET A 1 19.11 11.95 -21.85
CA MET A 1 18.21 11.43 -20.79
C MET A 1 16.83 11.19 -21.39
N ARG A 2 16.44 9.92 -21.60
CA ARG A 2 15.09 9.56 -22.09
C ARG A 2 14.09 10.09 -21.06
N ARG A 3 13.23 11.05 -21.41
CA ARG A 3 12.12 11.47 -20.53
C ARG A 3 11.32 10.22 -20.19
N ILE A 4 11.44 9.75 -18.95
CA ILE A 4 10.54 8.72 -18.44
C ILE A 4 9.14 9.24 -18.68
N ASN A 5 8.33 8.49 -19.42
CA ASN A 5 6.95 8.89 -19.68
C ASN A 5 6.18 8.79 -18.35
N GLY A 6 6.09 9.92 -17.64
CA GLY A 6 5.53 10.01 -16.28
C GLY A 6 4.11 9.47 -16.18
N GLU A 7 3.33 9.55 -17.26
CA GLU A 7 1.99 8.98 -17.33
C GLU A 7 2.03 7.44 -17.33
N ARG A 8 2.86 6.85 -18.19
CA ARG A 8 3.01 5.40 -18.26
C ARG A 8 3.58 4.84 -16.95
N PHE A 9 4.56 5.52 -16.38
CA PHE A 9 5.15 5.16 -15.10
C PHE A 9 4.13 5.24 -13.96
N GLY A 10 3.37 6.35 -13.87
CA GLY A 10 2.35 6.52 -12.84
C GLY A 10 1.22 5.48 -12.92
N ARG A 11 0.75 5.15 -14.12
CA ARG A 11 -0.26 4.09 -14.31
C ARG A 11 0.28 2.72 -13.91
N TRP A 12 1.54 2.42 -14.23
CA TRP A 12 2.17 1.16 -13.85
C TRP A 12 2.38 1.05 -12.34
N SER A 13 2.85 2.13 -11.70
CA SER A 13 2.99 2.22 -10.24
C SER A 13 1.66 1.91 -9.54
N LEU A 14 0.56 2.55 -9.93
CA LEU A 14 -0.76 2.30 -9.33
C LEU A 14 -1.30 0.88 -9.58
N ARG A 15 -0.99 0.26 -10.74
CA ARG A 15 -1.38 -1.13 -11.01
C ARG A 15 -0.60 -2.12 -10.16
N LEU A 16 0.71 -1.89 -10.00
CA LEU A 16 1.55 -2.72 -9.14
C LEU A 16 1.15 -2.58 -7.67
N ASP A 17 0.87 -1.36 -7.24
CA ASP A 17 0.37 -1.07 -5.89
C ASP A 17 -0.96 -1.79 -5.63
N ALA A 18 -1.94 -1.68 -6.55
CA ALA A 18 -3.20 -2.41 -6.43
C ALA A 18 -3.00 -3.94 -6.39
N ALA A 19 -2.12 -4.49 -7.24
CA ALA A 19 -1.82 -5.91 -7.22
C ALA A 19 -1.15 -6.35 -5.91
N TYR A 20 -0.20 -5.56 -5.39
CA TYR A 20 0.46 -5.80 -4.12
C TYR A 20 -0.54 -5.74 -2.96
N CYS A 21 -1.40 -4.72 -2.90
CA CYS A 21 -2.47 -4.61 -1.91
C CYS A 21 -3.42 -5.83 -1.98
N ALA A 22 -3.83 -6.26 -3.17
CA ALA A 22 -4.71 -7.42 -3.30
C ALA A 22 -4.05 -8.70 -2.75
N VAL A 23 -2.79 -8.96 -3.12
CA VAL A 23 -2.05 -10.16 -2.67
C VAL A 23 -1.77 -10.09 -1.17
N LEU A 24 -1.21 -8.97 -0.68
CA LEU A 24 -0.88 -8.78 0.73
C LEU A 24 -2.14 -8.79 1.60
N GLY A 25 -3.18 -8.07 1.21
CA GLY A 25 -4.46 -8.03 1.92
C GLY A 25 -5.11 -9.40 2.01
N ALA A 26 -5.10 -10.18 0.93
CA ALA A 26 -5.62 -11.55 0.94
C ALA A 26 -4.77 -12.46 1.84
N ALA A 27 -3.44 -12.38 1.76
CA ALA A 27 -2.54 -13.15 2.61
C ALA A 27 -2.75 -12.82 4.10
N VAL A 28 -2.91 -11.52 4.45
CA VAL A 28 -3.20 -11.07 5.82
C VAL A 28 -4.56 -11.55 6.29
N ALA A 29 -5.60 -11.47 5.45
CA ALA A 29 -6.94 -11.90 5.80
C ALA A 29 -7.01 -13.42 6.04
N LEU A 30 -6.42 -14.21 5.15
CA LEU A 30 -6.39 -15.67 5.25
C LEU A 30 -5.45 -16.15 6.37
N GLY A 31 -4.36 -15.42 6.61
CA GLY A 31 -3.37 -15.71 7.65
C GLY A 31 -3.67 -15.09 9.01
N ALA A 32 -4.81 -14.43 9.21
CA ALA A 32 -5.08 -13.58 10.37
C ALA A 32 -4.91 -14.30 11.72
N GLY A 33 -5.31 -15.57 11.80
CA GLY A 33 -5.14 -16.38 13.02
C GLY A 33 -3.68 -16.62 13.39
N TRP A 34 -2.81 -16.87 12.40
CA TRP A 34 -1.37 -17.05 12.60
C TRP A 34 -0.70 -15.72 12.96
N ILE A 35 -1.09 -14.64 12.28
CA ILE A 35 -0.56 -13.29 12.54
C ILE A 35 -0.92 -12.84 13.96
N ALA A 36 -2.13 -13.11 14.43
CA ALA A 36 -2.59 -12.74 15.79
C ALA A 36 -1.77 -13.38 16.92
N GLN A 37 -1.09 -14.50 16.67
CA GLN A 37 -0.17 -15.11 17.64
C GLN A 37 1.15 -14.34 17.74
N GLY A 38 1.58 -13.74 16.63
CA GLY A 38 2.83 -13.00 16.55
C GLY A 38 2.71 -11.51 16.88
N VAL A 39 1.51 -10.97 16.77
CA VAL A 39 1.22 -9.56 16.99
C VAL A 39 0.00 -9.48 17.90
N ALA A 40 0.09 -8.78 19.04
CA ALA A 40 -0.93 -8.75 20.09
C ALA A 40 -2.21 -7.98 19.70
N LEU A 41 -2.80 -8.33 18.55
CA LEU A 41 -4.01 -7.74 17.99
C LEU A 41 -5.09 -8.82 17.83
N PRO A 42 -6.38 -8.46 17.99
CA PRO A 42 -7.46 -9.41 17.77
C PRO A 42 -7.47 -9.93 16.32
N THR A 43 -7.69 -11.24 16.15
CA THR A 43 -7.77 -11.89 14.82
C THR A 43 -8.77 -11.22 13.89
N LEU A 44 -9.93 -10.81 14.42
CA LEU A 44 -10.96 -10.13 13.62
C LEU A 44 -10.48 -8.78 13.09
N VAL A 45 -9.67 -8.03 13.85
CA VAL A 45 -9.10 -6.75 13.42
C VAL A 45 -8.11 -6.97 12.28
N ILE A 46 -7.25 -8.00 12.38
CA ILE A 46 -6.29 -8.35 11.32
C ILE A 46 -7.02 -8.81 10.06
N ALA A 47 -8.01 -9.69 10.20
CA ALA A 47 -8.80 -10.18 9.07
C ALA A 47 -9.55 -9.06 8.37
N ALA A 48 -10.22 -8.19 9.12
CA ALA A 48 -10.93 -7.03 8.60
C ALA A 48 -9.99 -6.06 7.89
N ALA A 49 -8.80 -5.80 8.44
CA ALA A 49 -7.79 -4.97 7.79
C ALA A 49 -7.35 -5.57 6.45
N GLY A 50 -7.06 -6.88 6.40
CA GLY A 50 -6.71 -7.57 5.16
C GLY A 50 -7.80 -7.45 4.10
N VAL A 51 -9.06 -7.71 4.46
CA VAL A 51 -10.21 -7.54 3.55
C VAL A 51 -10.35 -6.09 3.08
N ALA A 52 -10.22 -5.12 3.99
CA ALA A 52 -10.29 -3.71 3.63
C ALA A 52 -9.21 -3.33 2.60
N VAL A 53 -7.99 -3.86 2.72
CA VAL A 53 -6.91 -3.64 1.76
C VAL A 53 -7.22 -4.29 0.40
N VAL A 54 -7.84 -5.48 0.36
CA VAL A 54 -8.30 -6.09 -0.90
C VAL A 54 -9.38 -5.25 -1.58
N VAL A 55 -10.36 -4.76 -0.81
CA VAL A 55 -11.38 -3.85 -1.33
C VAL A 55 -10.76 -2.56 -1.84
N TRP A 56 -9.77 -2.01 -1.12
CA TRP A 56 -9.02 -0.84 -1.52
C TRP A 56 -8.30 -1.03 -2.86
N ALA A 57 -7.69 -2.20 -3.11
CA ALA A 57 -7.08 -2.51 -4.40
C ALA A 57 -8.08 -2.37 -5.57
N GLY A 58 -9.31 -2.84 -5.39
CA GLY A 58 -10.41 -2.61 -6.34
C GLY A 58 -10.72 -1.12 -6.51
N GLY A 59 -10.75 -0.37 -5.41
CA GLY A 59 -10.87 1.08 -5.40
C GLY A 59 -9.77 1.80 -6.20
N VAL A 60 -8.51 1.37 -6.09
CA VAL A 60 -7.39 1.92 -6.87
C VAL A 60 -7.58 1.70 -8.37
N LEU A 61 -7.97 0.49 -8.78
CA LEU A 61 -8.25 0.18 -10.19
C LEU A 61 -9.46 0.97 -10.72
N TRP A 62 -10.49 1.14 -9.91
CA TRP A 62 -11.62 2.00 -10.24
C TRP A 62 -11.19 3.46 -10.41
N MET A 63 -10.41 4.00 -9.47
CA MET A 63 -9.87 5.38 -9.55
C MET A 63 -9.04 5.58 -10.81
N LEU A 64 -8.21 4.60 -11.18
CA LEU A 64 -7.43 4.63 -12.43
C LEU A 64 -8.31 4.74 -13.70
N SER A 65 -9.56 4.24 -13.65
CA SER A 65 -10.51 4.31 -14.76
C SER A 65 -11.39 5.56 -14.77
N ARG A 66 -11.57 6.21 -13.62
CA ARG A 66 -12.53 7.32 -13.44
C ARG A 66 -11.90 8.68 -13.16
N LEU A 67 -10.70 8.71 -12.58
CA LEU A 67 -10.07 9.94 -12.13
C LEU A 67 -8.87 10.33 -13.00
N PRO A 68 -8.55 11.64 -13.09
CA PRO A 68 -7.27 12.08 -13.64
C PRO A 68 -6.11 11.44 -12.87
N LEU A 69 -5.09 10.98 -13.60
CA LEU A 69 -3.94 10.27 -13.03
C LEU A 69 -3.27 11.03 -11.87
N ARG A 70 -3.18 12.36 -11.97
CA ARG A 70 -2.64 13.23 -10.92
C ARG A 70 -3.40 13.09 -9.59
N ARG A 71 -4.73 13.03 -9.63
CA ARG A 71 -5.56 12.87 -8.42
C ARG A 71 -5.45 11.45 -7.86
N ALA A 72 -5.49 10.43 -8.72
CA ALA A 72 -5.34 9.04 -8.30
C ALA A 72 -3.99 8.82 -7.59
N LEU A 73 -2.88 9.27 -8.20
CA LEU A 73 -1.54 9.19 -7.59
C LEU A 73 -1.47 9.92 -6.24
N GLY A 74 -2.06 11.11 -6.13
CA GLY A 74 -2.09 11.86 -4.88
C GLY A 74 -2.84 11.15 -3.76
N LEU A 75 -4.07 10.68 -4.05
CA LEU A 75 -4.90 9.98 -3.07
C LEU A 75 -4.25 8.68 -2.60
N VAL A 76 -3.78 7.86 -3.53
CA VAL A 76 -3.12 6.59 -3.20
C VAL A 76 -1.80 6.83 -2.46
N GLY A 77 -1.02 7.84 -2.86
CA GLY A 77 0.21 8.22 -2.15
C GLY A 77 -0.03 8.61 -0.70
N ILE A 78 -1.05 9.42 -0.43
CA ILE A 78 -1.43 9.79 0.95
C ILE A 78 -1.87 8.55 1.73
N ALA A 79 -2.71 7.71 1.13
CA ALA A 79 -3.17 6.48 1.77
C ALA A 79 -2.00 5.55 2.12
N ASN A 80 -1.01 5.40 1.23
CA ASN A 80 0.17 4.58 1.47
C ASN A 80 1.08 5.16 2.57
N VAL A 81 1.23 6.48 2.67
CA VAL A 81 1.94 7.09 3.81
C VAL A 81 1.24 6.74 5.13
N LEU A 82 -0.09 6.91 5.18
CA LEU A 82 -0.86 6.60 6.39
C LEU A 82 -0.81 5.11 6.73
N ALA A 83 -0.92 4.24 5.74
CA ALA A 83 -0.85 2.79 5.91
C ALA A 83 0.54 2.33 6.37
N SER A 84 1.60 2.87 5.80
CA SER A 84 2.99 2.60 6.23
C SER A 84 3.17 2.98 7.70
N LEU A 85 2.73 4.17 8.11
CA LEU A 85 2.80 4.58 9.52
C LEU A 85 1.99 3.66 10.43
N ALA A 86 0.76 3.32 10.04
CA ALA A 86 -0.10 2.43 10.82
C ALA A 86 0.53 1.04 10.99
N VAL A 87 1.03 0.44 9.90
CA VAL A 87 1.73 -0.86 9.93
C VAL A 87 3.03 -0.76 10.73
N GLY A 88 3.79 0.32 10.61
CA GLY A 88 4.98 0.58 11.42
C GLY A 88 4.66 0.59 12.92
N LEU A 89 3.56 1.20 13.34
CA LEU A 89 3.12 1.21 14.75
C LEU A 89 2.76 -0.19 15.25
N VAL A 90 2.25 -1.07 14.38
CA VAL A 90 1.96 -2.46 14.74
C VAL A 90 3.21 -3.23 15.20
N SER A 91 4.41 -2.83 14.77
CA SER A 91 5.66 -3.44 15.22
C SER A 91 5.89 -3.30 16.74
N ALA A 92 5.31 -2.29 17.39
CA ALA A 92 5.39 -2.12 18.84
C ALA A 92 4.64 -3.22 19.61
N ALA A 93 3.71 -3.92 18.96
CA ALA A 93 2.93 -5.02 19.53
C ALA A 93 3.46 -6.42 19.11
N ALA A 94 4.62 -6.48 18.46
CA ALA A 94 5.20 -7.73 17.98
C ALA A 94 5.86 -8.55 19.10
N ALA A 95 5.66 -9.87 19.07
CA ALA A 95 6.15 -10.80 20.09
C ALA A 95 7.64 -11.13 19.98
N SER A 96 8.30 -10.82 18.85
CA SER A 96 9.73 -11.10 18.65
C SER A 96 10.38 -10.10 17.70
N VAL A 97 11.71 -10.00 17.77
CA VAL A 97 12.51 -9.15 16.86
C VAL A 97 12.31 -9.55 15.39
N LEU A 98 12.17 -10.84 15.09
CA LEU A 98 11.93 -11.30 13.73
C LEU A 98 10.60 -10.77 13.17
N ILE A 99 9.55 -10.76 14.01
CA ILE A 99 8.24 -10.21 13.63
C ILE A 99 8.31 -8.69 13.50
N VAL A 100 9.03 -7.99 14.39
CA VAL A 100 9.31 -6.55 14.25
C VAL A 100 9.92 -6.26 12.87
N VAL A 101 10.99 -6.99 12.51
CA VAL A 101 11.67 -6.82 11.21
C VAL A 101 10.71 -7.11 10.05
N ALA A 102 9.91 -8.16 10.13
CA ALA A 102 8.93 -8.50 9.08
C ALA A 102 7.86 -7.40 8.90
N VAL A 103 7.29 -6.90 10.01
CA VAL A 103 6.29 -5.82 9.97
C VAL A 103 6.90 -4.52 9.44
N LEU A 104 8.12 -4.17 9.86
CA LEU A 104 8.83 -3.00 9.36
C LEU A 104 9.17 -3.14 7.87
N ALA A 105 9.55 -4.33 7.39
CA ALA A 105 9.78 -4.57 5.97
C ALA A 105 8.52 -4.28 5.14
N VAL A 106 7.36 -4.77 5.57
CA VAL A 106 6.07 -4.46 4.92
C VAL A 106 5.77 -2.96 4.97
N SER A 107 6.01 -2.30 6.10
CA SER A 107 5.84 -0.85 6.22
C SER A 107 6.74 -0.08 5.24
N ILE A 108 7.98 -0.53 5.04
CA ILE A 108 8.93 0.07 4.10
C ILE A 108 8.48 -0.15 2.67
N ASP A 109 8.02 -1.36 2.30
CA ASP A 109 7.48 -1.63 0.96
C ASP A 109 6.34 -0.67 0.61
N ILE A 110 5.42 -0.43 1.55
CA ILE A 110 4.32 0.52 1.38
C ILE A 110 4.86 1.96 1.21
N ALA A 111 5.85 2.35 1.99
CA ALA A 111 6.49 3.67 1.87
C ALA A 111 7.23 3.85 0.52
N LEU A 112 7.80 2.77 -0.03
CA LEU A 112 8.42 2.77 -1.35
C LEU A 112 7.36 2.98 -2.44
N PHE A 113 6.17 2.39 -2.32
CA PHE A 113 5.06 2.71 -3.21
C PHE A 113 4.66 4.18 -3.13
N ALA A 114 4.48 4.74 -1.93
CA ALA A 114 4.21 6.17 -1.72
C ALA A 114 5.27 7.06 -2.39
N THR A 115 6.54 6.70 -2.24
CA THR A 115 7.66 7.41 -2.86
C THR A 115 7.59 7.32 -4.39
N SER A 116 7.29 6.13 -4.93
CA SER A 116 7.13 5.95 -6.38
C SER A 116 6.00 6.82 -6.95
N GLN A 117 4.90 6.96 -6.20
CA GLN A 117 3.74 7.76 -6.58
C GLN A 117 4.06 9.26 -6.52
N ALA A 118 4.82 9.70 -5.52
CA ALA A 118 5.32 11.07 -5.42
C ALA A 118 6.28 11.42 -6.58
N ILE A 119 7.19 10.50 -6.95
CA ILE A 119 8.08 10.66 -8.10
C ILE A 119 7.26 10.74 -9.40
N ALA A 120 6.29 9.85 -9.59
CA ALA A 120 5.40 9.87 -10.74
C ALA A 120 4.62 11.19 -10.84
N LEU A 121 4.10 11.69 -9.72
CA LEU A 121 3.35 12.95 -9.65
C LEU A 121 4.20 14.16 -10.05
N ARG A 122 5.48 14.19 -9.64
CA ARG A 122 6.45 15.23 -10.02
C ARG A 122 6.86 15.14 -11.49
N ALA A 123 6.82 13.94 -12.07
CA ALA A 123 7.14 13.70 -13.48
C ALA A 123 5.97 14.02 -14.44
N LEU A 124 4.75 14.23 -13.92
CA LEU A 124 3.61 14.64 -14.74
C LEU A 124 3.72 16.12 -15.15
N PRO A 125 3.40 16.47 -16.41
CA PRO A 125 3.33 17.86 -16.86
C PRO A 125 2.44 18.70 -15.93
N ALA A 126 2.82 19.96 -15.70
CA ALA A 126 2.07 20.90 -14.85
C ALA A 126 0.68 21.26 -15.40
N ARG A 127 0.33 20.80 -16.62
CA ARG A 127 -0.96 21.01 -17.28
C ARG A 127 -1.47 19.68 -17.81
N GLY A 128 -2.54 19.18 -17.18
CA GLY A 128 -3.42 18.12 -17.64
C GLY A 128 -4.82 18.47 -17.19
#